data_AF-A0A1R3UN10-F1
#
_entry.id   AF-A0A1R3UN10-F1
#
_cell.length_a   1.000
_cell.length_b   1.000
_cell.length_c   1.000
_cell.angle_alpha   90.00
_cell.angle_beta   90.00
_cell.angle_gamma   90.00
#
_symmetry.space_group_name_H-M   'P 1'
#
loop_
_entity.id
_entity.type
_entity.pdbx_description
1 polymer ?
#
loop_
_entity_poly.entity_id
_entity_poly.type
_entity_poly.pdbx_seq_one_letter_code
_entity_poly.pdbx_strand_id
1 'polypeptide(L)' 'MVEAVRAVGRFFPGRFACLESALSSTLAALMLRRRVDWCVGARMMPYAARSWVEAAGEPIGEPEFSNHPYLVLVRT' A
#
# COMPACT_ATOMS: atom_id res chain seq x y z
N MET A 1 7.97 7.15 -4.03
CA MET A 1 6.53 7.42 -4.26
C MET A 1 5.72 7.16 -3.01
N VAL A 2 5.68 5.91 -2.50
CA VAL A 2 5.00 5.57 -1.24
C VAL A 2 5.41 6.49 -0.09
N GLU A 3 6.71 6.74 0.08
CA GLU A 3 7.21 7.66 1.12
C GLU A 3 6.79 9.13 0.91
N ALA A 4 6.69 9.59 -0.35
CA ALA A 4 6.22 10.94 -0.65
C ALA A 4 4.73 11.10 -0.30
N VAL A 5 3.93 10.08 -0.64
CA VAL A 5 2.51 10.00 -0.29
C VAL A 5 2.32 9.95 1.24
N ARG A 6 3.13 9.17 1.96
CA ARG A 6 3.12 9.14 3.43
C ARG A 6 3.51 10.47 4.04
N ALA A 7 4.47 11.18 3.46
CA ALA A 7 4.87 12.50 3.93
C ALA A 7 3.74 13.53 3.77
N VAL A 8 3.07 13.56 2.61
CA VAL A 8 1.92 14.45 2.35
C VAL A 8 0.71 14.08 3.21
N GLY A 9 0.47 12.78 3.43
CA GLY A 9 -0.64 12.28 4.26
C GLY A 9 -0.60 12.76 5.71
N ARG A 10 0.55 13.20 6.23
CA ARG A 10 0.67 13.81 7.58
C ARG A 10 -0.09 15.14 7.71
N PHE A 11 -0.36 15.81 6.58
CA PHE A 11 -1.10 17.07 6.53
C PHE A 11 -2.58 16.87 6.20
N PHE A 12 -3.01 15.62 5.99
CA PHE A 12 -4.41 15.33 5.72
C PHE A 12 -5.23 15.45 7.01
N PRO A 13 -6.31 16.25 7.03
CA PRO A 13 -7.12 16.45 8.25
C PRO A 13 -7.97 15.24 8.63
N GLY A 14 -8.09 14.24 7.75
CA GLY A 14 -8.84 13.01 7.98
C GLY A 14 -7.95 11.80 8.31
N ARG A 15 -8.56 10.61 8.31
CA ARG A 15 -7.82 9.35 8.50
C ARG A 15 -6.95 9.07 7.28
N PHE A 16 -5.66 8.87 7.51
CA PHE A 16 -4.71 8.44 6.49
C PHE A 16 -4.00 7.16 6.95
N ALA A 17 -4.55 6.01 6.60
CA ALA A 17 -4.07 4.70 6.99
C ALA A 17 -3.62 3.90 5.75
N CYS A 18 -3.49 2.58 5.91
CA CYS A 18 -2.94 1.71 4.86
C CYS A 18 -3.74 1.79 3.54
N LEU A 19 -5.08 1.87 3.61
CA LEU A 19 -5.93 1.95 2.43
C LEU A 19 -5.71 3.24 1.64
N GLU A 20 -5.79 4.38 2.34
CA GLU A 20 -5.62 5.71 1.75
C GLU A 20 -4.19 5.85 1.18
N SER A 21 -3.18 5.38 1.92
CA SER A 21 -1.79 5.45 1.48
C SER A 21 -1.50 4.58 0.25
N ALA A 22 -2.09 3.38 0.16
CA ALA A 22 -1.93 2.49 -0.97
C ALA A 22 -2.64 3.06 -2.21
N LEU A 23 -3.89 3.50 -2.06
CA LEU A 23 -4.66 4.12 -3.15
C LEU A 23 -3.98 5.38 -3.68
N SER A 24 -3.54 6.29 -2.80
CA SER A 24 -2.81 7.49 -3.21
C SER A 24 -1.49 7.16 -3.90
N SER A 25 -0.80 6.09 -3.48
CA SER A 25 0.42 5.62 -4.14
C SER A 25 0.15 5.04 -5.53
N THR A 26 -0.94 4.29 -5.70
CA THR A 26 -1.39 3.80 -7.01
C THR A 26 -1.74 4.95 -7.94
N LEU A 27 -2.51 5.95 -7.46
CA LEU A 27 -2.84 7.14 -8.24
C LEU A 27 -1.59 7.93 -8.64
N ALA A 28 -0.66 8.15 -7.71
CA ALA A 28 0.61 8.79 -8.02
C ALA A 28 1.42 8.00 -9.07
N ALA A 29 1.37 6.67 -9.03
CA ALA A 29 2.04 5.82 -10.02
C ALA A 29 1.42 5.99 -11.40
N LEU A 30 0.08 5.96 -11.48
CA LEU A 30 -0.67 6.19 -12.72
C LEU A 30 -0.36 7.57 -13.32
N MET A 31 -0.32 8.63 -12.50
CA MET A 31 0.05 9.98 -12.95
C MET A 31 1.49 10.04 -13.48
N LEU A 32 2.39 9.26 -12.88
CA LEU A 32 3.78 9.11 -13.32
C LEU A 32 3.96 8.09 -14.46
N ARG A 33 2.87 7.53 -15.01
CA ARG A 33 2.85 6.46 -16.02
C ARG A 33 3.67 5.23 -15.62
N ARG A 34 3.72 4.92 -14.33
CA ARG A 34 4.34 3.73 -13.76
C ARG A 34 3.27 2.68 -13.50
N ARG A 35 3.58 1.44 -13.86
CA ARG A 35 2.72 0.29 -13.58
C ARG A 35 3.00 -0.23 -12.18
N VAL A 36 1.98 -0.29 -11.36
CA VAL A 36 1.98 -0.87 -10.03
C VAL A 36 0.67 -1.63 -9.84
N ASP A 37 0.70 -2.69 -9.04
CA ASP A 37 -0.49 -3.44 -8.70
C ASP A 37 -0.99 -2.96 -7.33
N TRP A 38 -2.28 -2.69 -7.22
CA TRP A 38 -2.90 -2.35 -5.95
C TRP A 38 -3.43 -3.63 -5.30
N CYS A 39 -2.94 -3.93 -4.10
CA CYS A 39 -3.31 -5.12 -3.36
C CYS A 39 -4.15 -4.77 -2.13
N VAL A 40 -5.22 -5.54 -1.91
CA VAL A 40 -6.04 -5.51 -0.70
C VAL A 40 -6.12 -6.92 -0.15
N GLY A 41 -5.93 -7.05 1.15
CA GLY A 41 -5.80 -8.34 1.80
C GLY A 41 -5.89 -8.26 3.32
N ALA A 42 -5.43 -9.34 3.95
CA ALA A 42 -5.33 -9.42 5.40
C ALA A 42 -3.93 -9.88 5.83
N ARG A 43 -3.44 -9.32 6.93
CA ARG A 43 -2.32 -9.87 7.68
C ARG A 43 -2.87 -10.86 8.70
N MET A 44 -2.30 -12.06 8.78
CA MET A 44 -2.80 -13.09 9.70
C MET A 44 -2.37 -12.90 11.16
N MET A 45 -1.24 -12.24 11.45
CA MET A 45 -0.82 -11.98 12.83
C MET A 45 -0.20 -10.58 12.97
N PRO A 46 -0.70 -9.74 13.90
CA PRO A 46 -2.09 -9.76 14.39
C PRO A 46 -3.07 -9.58 13.23
N TYR A 47 -4.26 -10.21 13.32
CA TYR A 47 -5.30 -10.16 12.30
C TYR A 47 -5.73 -8.73 12.01
N ALA A 48 -5.45 -8.26 10.80
CA ALA A 48 -5.83 -6.92 10.38
C ALA A 48 -6.01 -6.86 8.87
N ALA A 49 -7.04 -6.13 8.43
CA ALA A 49 -7.16 -5.74 7.03
C ALA A 49 -5.95 -4.85 6.65
N ARG A 50 -5.40 -5.09 5.46
CA ARG A 50 -4.23 -4.39 4.94
C ARG A 50 -4.46 -4.04 3.48
N SER A 51 -3.92 -2.91 3.06
CA SER A 51 -3.80 -2.56 1.65
C SER A 51 -2.39 -2.03 1.41
N TRP A 52 -1.81 -2.42 0.28
CA TRP A 52 -0.45 -2.06 -0.12
C TRP A 52 -0.33 -2.02 -1.64
N VAL A 53 0.85 -1.61 -2.12
CA VAL A 53 1.17 -1.53 -3.55
C VAL A 53 2.33 -2.47 -3.85
N GLU A 54 2.24 -3.19 -4.96
CA GLU A 54 3.30 -4.06 -5.46
C GLU A 54 3.85 -3.51 -6.78
N ALA A 55 5.15 -3.69 -7.01
CA ALA A 55 5.74 -3.54 -8.34
C ALA A 55 6.46 -4.83 -8.69
N ALA A 56 6.12 -5.39 -9.86
CA ALA A 56 6.68 -6.67 -10.32
C ALA A 56 6.54 -7.81 -9.30
N GLY A 57 5.44 -7.83 -8.54
CA GLY A 57 5.15 -8.84 -7.52
C GLY A 57 5.78 -8.58 -6.15
N GLU A 58 6.57 -7.51 -5.99
CA GLU A 58 7.24 -7.17 -4.74
C GLU A 58 6.52 -6.02 -4.00
N PRO A 59 6.19 -6.16 -2.70
CA PRO A 59 5.59 -5.10 -1.89
C PRO A 59 6.52 -3.87 -1.76
N ILE A 60 5.98 -2.68 -2.02
CA ILE A 60 6.75 -1.43 -1.97
C ILE A 60 6.51 -0.70 -0.64
N GLY A 61 7.58 -0.42 0.10
CA GLY A 61 7.52 0.44 1.30
C GLY A 61 6.88 -0.22 2.53
N GLU A 62 6.69 -1.53 2.49
CA GLU A 62 6.45 -2.36 3.66
C GLU A 62 7.81 -2.84 4.23
N PRO A 63 7.98 -2.89 5.56
CA PRO A 63 9.26 -3.32 6.15
C PRO A 63 9.55 -4.78 5.78
N GLU A 64 10.81 -5.09 5.43
CA GLU A 64 11.29 -6.46 5.10
C GLU A 64 10.96 -7.50 6.18
N PHE A 65 10.78 -7.04 7.44
CA PHE A 65 10.39 -7.86 8.58
C PHE A 65 8.89 -8.15 8.69
N SER A 66 8.04 -7.78 7.73
CA SER A 66 6.65 -8.25 7.68
C SER A 66 6.62 -9.74 7.28
N ASN A 67 7.11 -10.59 8.18
CA ASN A 67 7.14 -12.04 8.08
C ASN A 67 5.76 -12.64 8.40
N HIS A 68 4.73 -12.13 7.72
CA HIS A 68 3.36 -12.62 7.86
C HIS A 68 2.81 -12.85 6.47
N PRO A 69 2.28 -14.04 6.15
CA PRO A 69 1.69 -14.30 4.84
C PRO A 69 0.55 -13.30 4.64
N TYR A 70 0.77 -12.32 3.76
CA TYR A 70 -0.30 -11.46 3.31
C TYR A 70 -1.21 -12.30 2.43
N LEU A 71 -2.44 -12.48 2.90
CA LEU A 71 -3.46 -13.09 2.06
C LEU A 71 -3.97 -12.01 1.12
N VAL A 72 -3.53 -12.03 -0.13
CA VAL A 72 -4.08 -11.17 -1.19
C VAL A 72 -5.49 -11.64 -1.49
N LEU A 73 -6.46 -10.75 -1.28
CA LEU A 73 -7.86 -10.99 -1.65
C LEU A 73 -8.18 -10.38 -3.01
N VAL A 74 -7.63 -9.19 -3.29
CA VAL A 74 -7.81 -8.45 -4.54
C VAL A 74 -6.48 -7.89 -4.99
N ARG A 75 -6.20 -8.02 -6.29
CA ARG A 75 -5.10 -7.38 -7.01
C ARG A 75 -5.65 -6.73 -8.29
N THR A 76 -5.23 -5.50 -8.58
CA THR A 76 -5.66 -4.74 -9.77
C THR A 76 -4.48 -4.02 -10.38
#